data_AF-A0A7C6DTW8-F1
#
_entry.id   AF-A0A7C6DTW8-F1
#
_cell.length_a   1.000
_cell.length_b   1.000
_cell.length_c   1.000
_cell.angle_alpha   90.00
_cell.angle_beta   90.00
_cell.angle_gamma   90.00
#
_symmetry.space_group_name_H-M   'P 1'
#
loop_
_entity.id
_entity.type
_entity.pdbx_description
1 polymer ?
#
loop_
_entity_poly.entity_id
_entity_poly.type
_entity_poly.pdbx_seq_one_letter_code
_entity_poly.pdbx_strand_id
1 'polypeptide(L)'
;MITAAALRRNKVPQKVLTFLGAVLILSFALVPFLWMFNVSITPEQETFARDIQYVPVNATIENYRNVLEVMPFTHFFKNSTIIAVATTVLGLLLSVFASYAMARYRFRGRKPLIASLLLVYMLPGIVLLVPLMVIFQSLKLMNTYTGLILAESTHVLPFAIWLLTGYFASLPKELEEAAMV
;
A
#
# COMPACT_ATOMS: atom_id res chain seq x y z
N MET A 1 -27.86 30.20 -39.10
CA MET A 1 -27.81 28.94 -39.88
C MET A 1 -26.38 28.80 -40.36
N ILE A 2 -25.50 28.11 -39.64
CA ILE A 2 -25.08 26.68 -39.71
C ILE A 2 -24.03 26.67 -38.57
N THR A 3 -24.04 25.88 -37.48
CA THR A 3 -23.89 24.42 -37.36
C THR A 3 -24.15 24.08 -35.88
N ALA A 4 -25.40 23.76 -35.50
CA ALA A 4 -25.72 23.18 -34.18
C ALA A 4 -25.71 21.65 -34.24
N ALA A 5 -24.69 21.08 -34.89
CA ALA A 5 -24.55 19.65 -35.17
C ALA A 5 -23.31 19.05 -34.47
N ALA A 6 -22.98 19.54 -33.27
CA ALA A 6 -21.94 18.92 -32.45
C ALA A 6 -22.54 17.86 -31.53
N LEU A 7 -22.57 16.63 -32.03
CA LEU A 7 -22.39 15.41 -31.25
C LEU A 7 -23.40 15.18 -30.10
N ARG A 8 -24.66 14.87 -30.45
CA ARG A 8 -25.48 13.97 -29.61
C ARG A 8 -24.93 12.55 -29.76
N ARG A 9 -23.68 12.34 -29.32
CA ARG A 9 -23.00 11.05 -29.34
C ARG A 9 -23.76 10.16 -28.36
N ASN A 10 -24.49 9.16 -28.88
CA ASN A 10 -25.24 8.21 -28.09
C ASN A 10 -24.31 7.65 -26.99
N LYS A 11 -24.50 8.09 -25.73
CA LYS A 11 -23.66 7.67 -24.60
C LYS A 11 -23.97 6.23 -24.17
N VAL A 12 -25.04 5.62 -24.70
CA VAL A 12 -25.49 4.26 -24.39
C VAL A 12 -24.44 3.20 -24.81
N PRO A 13 -23.97 3.12 -26.07
CA PRO A 13 -22.92 2.18 -26.46
C PRO A 13 -21.61 2.43 -25.72
N GLN A 14 -21.27 3.69 -25.41
CA GLN A 14 -20.08 4.00 -24.62
C GLN A 14 -20.20 3.48 -23.18
N LYS A 15 -21.35 3.68 -22.51
CA LYS A 15 -21.60 3.17 -21.17
C LYS A 15 -21.61 1.64 -21.12
N VAL A 16 -22.21 0.99 -22.11
CA VAL A 16 -22.22 -0.48 -22.23
C VAL A 16 -20.79 -1.01 -22.41
N LEU A 17 -20.00 -0.38 -23.30
CA LEU A 17 -18.60 -0.77 -23.50
C LEU A 17 -17.75 -0.55 -22.25
N THR A 18 -17.93 0.58 -21.54
CA THR A 18 -17.27 0.82 -20.25
C THR A 18 -17.67 -0.21 -19.20
N PHE A 19 -18.95 -0.57 -19.11
CA PHE A 19 -19.43 -1.59 -18.17
C PHE A 19 -18.86 -2.97 -18.50
N LEU A 20 -18.91 -3.40 -19.76
CA LEU A 20 -18.33 -4.67 -20.20
C LEU A 20 -16.82 -4.72 -19.94
N GLY A 21 -16.10 -3.62 -20.22
CA GLY A 21 -14.68 -3.51 -19.90
C GLY A 21 -14.41 -3.60 -18.40
N ALA A 22 -15.21 -2.93 -17.57
CA ALA A 22 -15.08 -3.00 -16.11
C ALA A 22 -15.36 -4.41 -15.57
N VAL A 23 -16.39 -5.09 -16.08
CA VAL A 23 -16.70 -6.48 -15.73
C VAL A 23 -15.54 -7.40 -16.12
N LEU A 24 -15.00 -7.26 -17.33
CA LEU A 24 -13.88 -8.08 -17.79
C LEU A 24 -12.63 -7.91 -16.91
N ILE A 25 -12.28 -6.66 -16.58
CA ILE A 25 -11.15 -6.34 -15.69
C ILE A 25 -11.40 -6.92 -14.29
N LEU A 26 -12.62 -6.76 -13.75
CA LEU A 26 -12.98 -7.29 -12.44
C LEU A 26 -12.90 -8.82 -12.43
N SER A 27 -13.47 -9.49 -13.42
CA SER A 27 -13.41 -10.94 -13.55
C SER A 27 -11.96 -11.42 -13.60
N PHE A 28 -11.12 -10.81 -14.45
CA PHE A 28 -9.71 -11.15 -14.53
C PHE A 28 -8.96 -10.93 -13.21
N ALA A 29 -9.21 -9.81 -12.53
CA ALA A 29 -8.59 -9.49 -11.25
C ALA A 29 -9.03 -10.42 -10.12
N LEU A 30 -10.25 -10.96 -10.16
CA LEU A 30 -10.80 -11.86 -9.12
C LEU A 30 -10.36 -13.31 -9.26
N VAL A 31 -9.98 -13.77 -10.46
CA VAL A 31 -9.52 -15.15 -10.70
C VAL A 31 -8.48 -15.63 -9.68
N PRO A 32 -7.35 -14.93 -9.41
CA PRO A 32 -6.37 -15.40 -8.45
C PRO A 32 -6.92 -15.48 -7.01
N PHE A 33 -7.82 -14.59 -6.61
CA PHE A 33 -8.43 -14.63 -5.29
C PHE A 33 -9.43 -15.79 -5.14
N LEU A 34 -10.21 -16.06 -6.18
CA LEU A 34 -11.09 -17.24 -6.22
C LEU A 34 -10.27 -18.53 -6.17
N TRP A 35 -9.12 -18.56 -6.85
CA TRP A 35 -8.18 -19.67 -6.78
C TRP A 35 -7.59 -19.82 -5.37
N MET A 36 -7.14 -18.73 -4.74
CA MET A 36 -6.65 -18.76 -3.36
C MET A 36 -7.72 -19.26 -2.38
N PHE A 37 -8.97 -18.83 -2.55
CA PHE A 37 -10.08 -19.31 -1.74
C PHE A 37 -10.31 -20.81 -1.95
N ASN A 38 -10.34 -21.27 -3.20
CA ASN A 38 -10.46 -22.68 -3.52
C ASN A 38 -9.38 -23.52 -2.83
N VAL A 39 -8.11 -23.16 -3.01
CA VAL A 39 -6.97 -23.84 -2.37
C VAL A 39 -7.07 -23.81 -0.84
N SER A 40 -7.57 -22.73 -0.25
CA SER A 40 -7.70 -22.64 1.22
C SER A 40 -8.69 -23.64 1.82
N ILE A 41 -9.66 -24.14 1.05
CA ILE A 41 -10.61 -25.18 1.48
C ILE A 41 -10.27 -26.57 0.92
N THR A 42 -9.24 -26.68 0.08
CA THR A 42 -8.75 -27.95 -0.47
C THR A 42 -7.83 -28.66 0.54
N PRO A 43 -8.03 -29.96 0.83
CA PRO A 43 -7.11 -30.71 1.66
C PRO A 43 -5.66 -30.66 1.15
N GLU A 44 -4.69 -30.70 2.06
CA GLU A 44 -3.26 -30.64 1.71
C GLU A 44 -2.85 -31.76 0.73
N GLN A 45 -3.42 -32.96 0.90
CA GLN A 45 -3.13 -34.12 0.05
C GLN A 45 -3.63 -33.93 -1.39
N GLU A 46 -4.72 -33.19 -1.57
CA GLU A 46 -5.31 -32.89 -2.88
C GLU A 46 -4.60 -31.69 -3.55
N THR A 47 -4.08 -30.76 -2.75
CA THR A 47 -3.39 -29.55 -3.24
C THR A 47 -2.11 -29.88 -4.00
N PHE A 48 -1.40 -30.95 -3.60
CA PHE A 48 -0.16 -31.41 -4.24
C PHE A 48 -0.36 -32.66 -5.11
N ALA A 49 -1.60 -33.06 -5.39
CA ALA A 49 -1.89 -34.17 -6.28
C ALA A 49 -1.45 -33.84 -7.73
N ARG A 50 -1.16 -34.88 -8.53
CA ARG A 50 -0.75 -34.72 -9.94
C ARG A 50 -1.86 -34.13 -10.82
N ASP A 51 -3.13 -34.37 -10.46
CA ASP A 51 -4.28 -33.88 -11.20
C ASP A 51 -4.77 -32.56 -10.60
N ILE A 52 -4.77 -31.50 -11.42
CA ILE A 52 -5.28 -30.19 -11.00
C ILE A 52 -6.80 -30.27 -10.89
N GLN A 53 -7.31 -30.25 -9.66
CA GLN A 53 -8.73 -30.13 -9.39
C GLN A 53 -9.10 -28.64 -9.26
N TYR A 54 -9.96 -28.15 -10.17
CA TYR A 54 -10.44 -26.76 -10.13
C TYR A 54 -11.48 -26.52 -9.04
N VAL A 55 -12.13 -27.58 -8.56
CA VAL A 55 -13.09 -27.56 -7.45
C VAL A 55 -12.73 -28.71 -6.52
N PRO A 56 -12.54 -28.47 -5.22
CA PRO A 56 -12.18 -29.51 -4.27
C PRO A 56 -13.28 -30.57 -4.19
N VAL A 57 -12.90 -31.83 -4.29
CA VAL A 57 -13.84 -32.95 -4.08
C VAL A 57 -14.21 -33.06 -2.60
N ASN A 58 -13.23 -32.85 -1.70
CA ASN A 58 -13.42 -32.93 -0.26
C ASN A 58 -13.17 -31.58 0.43
N ALA A 59 -13.98 -30.57 0.08
CA ALA A 59 -13.89 -29.25 0.71
C ALA A 59 -13.94 -29.35 2.24
N THR A 60 -12.98 -28.72 2.91
CA THR A 60 -12.82 -28.76 4.36
C THR A 60 -12.40 -27.40 4.93
N ILE A 61 -12.62 -27.19 6.22
CA ILE A 61 -12.15 -26.02 6.97
C ILE A 61 -10.88 -26.32 7.79
N GLU A 62 -10.31 -27.52 7.66
CA GLU A 62 -9.19 -27.98 8.47
C GLU A 62 -7.95 -27.08 8.32
N ASN A 63 -7.70 -26.53 7.13
CA ASN A 63 -6.61 -25.56 6.93
C ASN A 63 -6.76 -24.32 7.82
N TYR A 64 -7.97 -23.81 8.00
CA TYR A 64 -8.23 -22.68 8.90
C TYR A 64 -8.05 -23.08 10.36
N ARG A 65 -8.51 -24.28 10.74
CA ARG A 65 -8.30 -24.81 12.08
C ARG A 65 -6.82 -24.96 12.40
N ASN A 66 -6.05 -25.51 11.47
CA ASN A 66 -4.59 -25.65 11.59
C ASN A 66 -3.89 -24.30 11.78
N VAL A 67 -4.28 -23.27 11.02
CA VAL A 67 -3.69 -21.93 11.18
C VAL A 67 -4.05 -21.31 12.54
N LEU A 68 -5.28 -21.50 13.03
CA LEU A 68 -5.74 -20.85 14.25
C LEU A 68 -5.36 -21.60 15.54
N GLU A 69 -5.34 -22.93 15.53
CA GLU A 69 -5.10 -23.77 16.71
C GLU A 69 -3.66 -24.32 16.77
N VAL A 70 -3.06 -24.67 15.62
CA VAL A 70 -1.76 -25.36 15.58
C VAL A 70 -0.61 -24.37 15.39
N MET A 71 -0.79 -23.34 14.58
CA MET A 71 0.22 -22.31 14.38
C MET A 71 0.06 -21.15 15.37
N PRO A 72 1.15 -20.46 15.77
CA PRO A 72 1.08 -19.22 16.55
C PRO A 72 0.64 -18.03 15.67
N PHE A 73 -0.39 -18.22 14.84
CA PHE A 73 -0.88 -17.23 13.89
C PHE A 73 -1.35 -15.95 14.58
N THR A 74 -2.02 -16.07 15.73
CA THR A 74 -2.46 -14.91 16.52
C THR A 74 -1.30 -14.03 16.96
N HIS A 75 -0.14 -14.62 17.29
CA HIS A 75 1.07 -13.90 17.62
C HIS A 75 1.66 -13.18 16.39
N PHE A 76 1.74 -13.85 15.23
CA PHE A 76 2.19 -13.23 13.98
C PHE A 76 1.28 -12.08 13.55
N PHE A 77 -0.03 -12.29 13.57
CA PHE A 77 -1.02 -11.27 13.25
C PHE A 77 -0.91 -10.06 14.17
N LYS A 78 -0.75 -10.29 15.48
CA LYS A 78 -0.53 -9.21 16.46
C LYS A 78 0.76 -8.44 16.17
N ASN A 79 1.86 -9.13 15.87
CA ASN A 79 3.14 -8.49 15.54
C ASN A 79 3.01 -7.58 14.31
N SER A 80 2.45 -8.12 13.22
CA SER A 80 2.23 -7.35 11.99
C SER A 80 1.30 -6.16 12.22
N THR A 81 0.24 -6.34 13.01
CA THR A 81 -0.70 -5.24 13.34
C THR A 81 0.00 -4.14 14.14
N ILE A 82 0.77 -4.49 15.17
CA ILE A 82 1.52 -3.51 15.97
C ILE A 82 2.48 -2.73 15.10
N ILE A 83 3.27 -3.41 14.26
CA ILE A 83 4.24 -2.78 13.37
C ILE A 83 3.53 -1.88 12.37
N ALA A 84 2.48 -2.37 11.69
CA ALA A 84 1.76 -1.60 10.69
C ALA A 84 1.11 -0.33 11.27
N VAL A 85 0.44 -0.44 12.42
CA VAL A 85 -0.19 0.71 13.08
C VAL A 85 0.85 1.70 13.56
N ALA A 86 1.91 1.24 14.24
CA ALA A 86 2.94 2.12 14.77
C ALA A 86 3.72 2.84 13.65
N THR A 87 4.08 2.13 12.57
CA THR A 87 4.68 2.73 11.37
C THR A 87 3.74 3.75 10.72
N THR A 88 2.44 3.45 10.64
CA THR A 88 1.46 4.38 10.08
C THR A 88 1.37 5.66 10.91
N VAL A 89 1.24 5.54 12.23
CA VAL A 89 1.18 6.70 13.14
C VAL A 89 2.46 7.53 13.06
N LEU A 90 3.63 6.88 13.19
CA LEU A 90 4.92 7.57 13.10
C LEU A 90 5.11 8.23 11.73
N GLY A 91 4.81 7.50 10.66
CA GLY A 91 4.89 7.96 9.28
C GLY A 91 4.00 9.18 9.03
N LEU A 92 2.74 9.14 9.48
CA LEU A 92 1.83 10.27 9.37
C LEU A 92 2.33 11.49 10.15
N LEU A 93 2.71 11.31 11.42
CA LEU A 93 3.22 12.41 12.24
C LEU A 93 4.39 13.11 11.55
N LEU A 94 5.43 12.36 11.19
CA LEU A 94 6.63 12.92 10.57
C LEU A 94 6.33 13.51 9.18
N SER A 95 5.56 12.80 8.35
CA SER A 95 5.27 13.24 6.99
C SER A 95 4.38 14.48 6.95
N VAL A 96 3.41 14.63 7.85
CA VAL A 96 2.57 15.83 7.94
C VAL A 96 3.41 17.06 8.27
N PHE A 97 4.25 16.99 9.31
CA PHE A 97 5.10 18.13 9.68
C PHE A 97 6.10 18.48 8.56
N ALA A 98 6.77 17.47 8.02
CA ALA A 98 7.75 17.67 6.95
C ALA A 98 7.08 18.24 5.70
N SER A 99 5.97 17.66 5.25
CA SER A 99 5.28 18.10 4.03
C SER A 99 4.63 19.46 4.15
N TYR A 100 4.08 19.83 5.32
CA TYR A 100 3.59 21.17 5.57
C TYR A 100 4.74 22.18 5.46
N ALA A 101 5.87 21.88 6.09
CA ALA A 101 7.05 22.73 6.04
C ALA A 101 7.57 22.88 4.59
N MET A 102 7.61 21.77 3.85
CA MET A 102 7.94 21.77 2.44
C MET A 102 6.95 22.61 1.64
N ALA A 103 5.64 22.46 1.82
CA ALA A 103 4.63 23.13 1.00
C ALA A 103 4.64 24.64 1.20
N ARG A 104 4.64 25.09 2.46
CA ARG A 104 4.42 26.50 2.83
C ARG A 104 5.68 27.35 2.92
N TYR A 105 6.79 26.81 3.41
CA TYR A 105 8.02 27.60 3.54
C TYR A 105 8.89 27.56 2.28
N ARG A 106 9.59 28.67 2.04
CA ARG A 106 10.63 28.79 1.01
C ARG A 106 11.98 28.85 1.71
N PHE A 107 12.78 27.80 1.56
CA PHE A 107 14.13 27.73 2.12
C PHE A 107 15.11 27.11 1.11
N ARG A 108 16.39 27.39 1.31
CA ARG A 108 17.45 26.92 0.42
C ARG A 108 17.61 25.40 0.57
N GLY A 109 17.51 24.66 -0.54
CA GLY A 109 17.60 23.19 -0.54
C GLY A 109 16.27 22.42 -0.57
N ARG A 110 15.11 23.10 -0.54
CA ARG A 110 13.78 22.44 -0.59
C ARG A 110 13.63 21.45 -1.75
N LYS A 111 13.91 21.90 -2.99
CA LYS A 111 13.78 21.06 -4.20
C LYS A 111 14.71 19.84 -4.21
N PRO A 112 16.04 19.98 -3.99
CA PRO A 112 16.92 18.82 -3.96
C PRO A 112 16.61 17.86 -2.80
N LEU A 113 16.12 18.35 -1.66
CA LEU A 113 15.72 17.48 -0.55
C LEU A 113 14.55 16.57 -0.93
N ILE A 114 13.49 17.12 -1.50
CA ILE A 114 12.35 16.31 -2.00
C ILE A 114 12.80 15.34 -3.09
N ALA A 115 13.64 15.80 -4.02
CA ALA A 115 14.19 14.93 -5.06
C ALA A 115 15.03 13.78 -4.48
N SER A 116 15.86 14.04 -3.47
CA SER A 116 16.67 13.01 -2.82
C SER A 116 15.83 11.97 -2.08
N LEU A 117 14.72 12.38 -1.44
CA LEU A 117 13.79 11.45 -0.80
C LEU A 117 13.22 10.47 -1.83
N LEU A 118 12.76 10.99 -2.98
CA LEU A 118 12.25 10.16 -4.06
C LEU A 118 13.31 9.24 -4.66
N LEU A 119 14.54 9.72 -4.85
CA LEU A 119 15.64 8.89 -5.36
C LEU A 119 15.93 7.71 -4.44
N VAL A 120 15.95 7.92 -3.13
CA VAL A 120 16.14 6.84 -2.15
C VAL A 120 14.96 5.88 -2.18
N TYR A 121 13.72 6.36 -2.36
CA TYR A 121 12.52 5.52 -2.47
C TYR A 121 12.51 4.62 -3.71
N MET A 122 13.12 5.07 -4.81
CA MET A 122 13.22 4.27 -6.04
C MET A 122 14.22 3.11 -5.92
N LEU A 123 15.06 3.08 -4.87
CA LEU A 123 15.92 1.95 -4.61
C LEU A 123 15.08 0.74 -4.16
N PRO A 124 15.37 -0.45 -4.67
CA PRO A 124 14.67 -1.65 -4.21
C PRO A 124 15.00 -1.90 -2.74
N GLY A 125 13.99 -2.19 -1.92
CA GLY A 125 14.15 -2.31 -0.46
C GLY A 125 15.22 -3.32 -0.02
N ILE A 126 15.49 -4.34 -0.84
CA ILE A 126 16.56 -5.32 -0.59
C ILE A 126 17.96 -4.69 -0.50
N VAL A 127 18.21 -3.59 -1.21
CA VAL A 127 19.50 -2.87 -1.17
C VAL A 127 19.72 -2.20 0.19
N LEU A 128 18.65 -1.83 0.89
CA LEU A 128 18.72 -1.22 2.22
C LEU A 128 18.88 -2.26 3.33
N LEU A 129 18.72 -3.55 3.05
CA LEU A 129 18.74 -4.61 4.06
C LEU A 129 20.08 -4.67 4.82
N VAL A 130 21.20 -4.77 4.10
CA VAL A 130 22.53 -4.87 4.74
C VAL A 130 22.88 -3.59 5.51
N PRO A 131 22.74 -2.37 4.95
CA PRO A 131 22.98 -1.14 5.70
C PRO A 131 22.12 -1.01 6.96
N LEU A 132 20.81 -1.27 6.87
CA LEU A 132 19.91 -1.18 8.02
C LEU A 132 20.24 -2.22 9.08
N MET A 133 20.62 -3.45 8.67
CA MET A 133 21.03 -4.49 9.60
C MET A 133 22.28 -4.07 10.41
N VAL A 134 23.30 -3.50 9.76
CA VAL A 134 24.50 -3.01 10.45
C VAL A 134 24.16 -1.90 11.42
N ILE A 135 23.32 -0.94 11.01
CA ILE A 135 22.87 0.16 11.87
C ILE A 135 22.11 -0.40 13.08
N PHE A 136 21.12 -1.25 12.86
CA PHE A 136 20.29 -1.79 13.93
C PHE A 136 21.03 -2.75 14.85
N GLN A 137 22.05 -3.46 14.36
CA GLN A 137 22.92 -4.24 15.21
C GLN A 137 23.74 -3.34 16.14
N SER A 138 24.29 -2.24 15.63
CA SER A 138 25.04 -1.28 16.45
C SER A 138 24.16 -0.57 17.49
N LEU A 139 22.90 -0.29 17.13
CA LEU A 139 21.90 0.33 18.00
C LEU A 139 21.19 -0.67 18.92
N LYS A 140 21.51 -1.96 18.86
CA LYS A 140 20.83 -3.05 19.61
C LYS A 140 19.32 -3.11 19.35
N LEU A 141 18.89 -2.75 18.14
CA LEU A 141 17.49 -2.78 17.68
C LEU A 141 17.15 -4.05 16.88
N MET A 142 18.11 -4.96 16.71
CA MET A 142 17.86 -6.23 16.03
C MET A 142 16.82 -7.07 16.76
N ASN A 143 15.92 -7.68 15.98
CA ASN A 143 14.82 -8.52 16.48
C ASN A 143 13.87 -7.79 17.45
N THR A 144 13.68 -6.47 17.27
CA THR A 144 12.74 -5.66 18.06
C THR A 144 11.64 -5.04 17.20
N TYR A 145 10.48 -4.76 17.79
CA TYR A 145 9.43 -3.99 17.10
C TYR A 145 9.93 -2.61 16.67
N THR A 146 10.68 -1.91 17.54
CA THR A 146 11.22 -0.58 17.26
C THR A 146 12.12 -0.59 16.02
N GLY A 147 13.00 -1.59 15.89
CA GLY A 147 13.83 -1.76 14.71
C GLY A 147 13.00 -1.90 13.44
N LEU A 148 11.99 -2.77 13.44
CA LEU A 148 11.11 -2.97 12.29
C LEU A 148 10.27 -1.72 11.96
N ILE A 149 9.72 -1.04 12.95
CA ILE A 149 8.95 0.20 12.75
C ILE A 149 9.81 1.28 12.08
N LEU A 150 11.07 1.43 12.50
CA LEU A 150 12.00 2.39 11.90
C LEU A 150 12.44 1.98 10.48
N ALA A 151 12.64 0.68 10.25
CA ALA A 151 12.94 0.15 8.91
C ALA A 151 11.80 0.45 7.94
N GLU A 152 10.58 0.08 8.30
CA GLU A 152 9.38 0.32 7.48
C GLU A 152 9.14 1.81 7.26
N SER A 153 9.38 2.65 8.28
CA SER A 153 9.27 4.11 8.15
C SER A 153 10.22 4.69 7.10
N THR A 154 11.41 4.09 6.91
CA THR A 154 12.36 4.53 5.87
C THR A 154 11.79 4.33 4.47
N HIS A 155 10.92 3.32 4.28
CA HIS A 155 10.22 3.08 3.03
C HIS A 155 9.00 3.99 2.84
N VAL A 156 8.20 4.18 3.89
CA VAL A 156 6.94 4.94 3.82
C VAL A 156 7.15 6.45 3.74
N LEU A 157 8.12 6.99 4.48
CA LEU A 157 8.29 8.44 4.64
C LEU A 157 8.55 9.20 3.33
N PRO A 158 9.46 8.76 2.43
CA PRO A 158 9.73 9.52 1.21
C PRO A 158 8.48 9.74 0.35
N PHE A 159 7.69 8.68 0.13
CA PHE A 159 6.48 8.75 -0.66
C PHE A 159 5.41 9.58 0.04
N ALA A 160 5.19 9.35 1.35
CA ALA A 160 4.20 10.10 2.12
C ALA A 160 4.52 11.61 2.16
N ILE A 161 5.77 11.99 2.40
CA ILE A 161 6.22 13.39 2.38
C ILE A 161 5.97 14.01 1.01
N TRP A 162 6.35 13.32 -0.07
CA TRP A 162 6.15 13.83 -1.42
C TRP A 162 4.67 14.00 -1.77
N LEU A 163 3.86 12.98 -1.51
CA LEU A 163 2.42 12.99 -1.78
C LEU A 163 1.72 14.11 -1.01
N LEU A 164 1.97 14.20 0.31
CA LEU A 164 1.36 15.23 1.16
C LEU A 164 1.87 16.63 0.82
N THR A 165 3.12 16.78 0.36
CA THR A 165 3.62 18.09 -0.10
C THR A 165 2.84 18.56 -1.32
N GLY A 166 2.55 17.65 -2.27
CA GLY A 166 1.71 17.95 -3.43
C GLY A 166 0.28 18.32 -3.04
N TYR A 167 -0.29 17.62 -2.05
CA TYR A 167 -1.62 17.91 -1.52
C TYR A 167 -1.68 19.25 -0.79
N PHE A 168 -0.80 19.51 0.18
CA PHE A 168 -0.79 20.79 0.90
C PHE A 168 -0.52 21.98 -0.02
N ALA A 169 0.30 21.80 -1.07
CA ALA A 169 0.55 22.84 -2.05
C ALA A 169 -0.66 23.17 -2.94
N SER A 170 -1.62 22.26 -3.09
CA SER A 170 -2.85 22.50 -3.86
C SER A 170 -3.93 23.23 -3.07
N LEU A 171 -3.83 23.25 -1.74
CA LEU A 171 -4.76 23.97 -0.88
C LEU A 171 -4.53 25.49 -0.96
N PRO A 172 -5.60 26.29 -1.19
CA PRO A 172 -5.53 27.75 -1.19
C PRO A 172 -4.93 28.27 0.12
N LYS A 173 -3.99 29.22 0.02
CA LYS A 173 -3.29 29.77 1.19
C LYS A 173 -4.21 30.67 2.03
N GLU A 174 -5.24 31.21 1.40
CA GLU A 174 -6.24 32.10 1.98
C GLU A 174 -7.01 31.42 3.12
N LEU A 175 -7.16 30.08 3.09
CA LEU A 175 -7.80 29.32 4.17
C LEU A 175 -6.97 29.38 5.47
N GLU A 176 -5.65 29.36 5.36
CA GLU A 176 -4.75 29.48 6.51
C GLU A 176 -4.69 30.93 7.01
N GLU A 177 -4.71 31.90 6.09
CA GLU A 177 -4.73 33.33 6.42
C GLU A 177 -6.02 33.74 7.13
N ALA A 178 -7.18 33.20 6.69
CA ALA A 178 -8.46 33.42 7.34
C ALA A 178 -8.55 32.79 8.75
N ALA A 179 -7.81 31.70 9.02
CA ALA A 179 -7.77 31.08 10.33
C ALA A 179 -6.86 31.81 11.35
N MET A 180 -5.99 32.71 10.87
CA MET A 180 -5.10 33.51 11.73
C MET A 180 -5.75 34.80 12.27
N VAL A 181 -6.94 35.17 11.78
CA VAL A 181 -7.69 36.38 12.14
C VAL A 181 -8.96 35.98 12.89
#